data_AF-A0A8J7TY15-F1
#
_entry.id   AF-A0A8J7TY15-F1
#
_cell.length_a   1.000
_cell.length_b   1.000
_cell.length_c   1.000
_cell.angle_alpha   90.00
_cell.angle_beta   90.00
_cell.angle_gamma   90.00
#
_symmetry.space_group_name_H-M   'P 1'
#
loop_
_entity.id
_entity.type
_entity.pdbx_description
1 polymer ?
#
loop_
_entity_poly.entity_id
_entity_poly.type
_entity_poly.pdbx_seq_one_letter_code
_entity_poly.pdbx_strand_id
1 'polypeptide(L)'
;MPTNDDLLRAVTAAPADDAPRLVYADWQEEQGDSNRAAFIRVQCELARLAADDPVRPDLAAQERELLDRHGWEWAEELGPNVREWVFRRGFVERVEMDLDSASAEEIGRVLNTAPIRHVRDTGQMDSLVGVVGALPQMGRLTGLEFWTLYGVSNNLVKKLLASPFLAGLKTLVLHHDRNGGLVKSDVIVEGLNSPHRANLEVLAFQTDSTWRGPNRNELRALATSRHLRKLRVLNLTCAWAEDRYPMDLETARLLGQSPNLSNLEALDLGQTSFSLEVWDEILRWPFLPRLRWLRLHRARQVNPPDQRTVAEIKDLPEYRRAFEQKVSNVDWESSFAAWRHGPFAWSGLSWAGLRQRHLFAMWPYVERGDFDRLEAAYRADCRKHAGEALTAAVDGLRLDQYQRDLEAGLRQAVAAVGRHPEATSIYLRVDSYWGSEFHVAEAPVVEPFEPQQVDSYDGPVAEFEGPEVPGAAEIKDRLEPAGPLDPGAARHYLAARVVAAFSRVAAATPSPVPVYINLLHTVFRVTPGG
;
A
#
# COMPACT_ATOMS: atom_id res chain seq x y z
N MET A 1 37.33 11.53 7.74
CA MET A 1 36.26 10.83 7.00
C MET A 1 34.93 11.38 7.51
N PRO A 2 33.98 11.75 6.64
CA PRO A 2 32.64 12.12 7.06
C PRO A 2 31.96 10.94 7.77
N THR A 3 31.12 11.21 8.75
CA THR A 3 30.30 10.20 9.43
C THR A 3 29.03 9.90 8.62
N ASN A 4 28.35 8.78 8.92
CA ASN A 4 27.04 8.46 8.35
C ASN A 4 26.06 9.65 8.51
N ASP A 5 26.03 10.25 9.70
CA ASP A 5 25.19 11.41 10.01
C ASP A 5 25.54 12.64 9.17
N ASP A 6 26.82 12.90 8.92
CA ASP A 6 27.25 14.03 8.07
C ASP A 6 26.72 13.85 6.63
N LEU A 7 26.87 12.66 6.08
CA LEU A 7 26.44 12.34 4.71
C LEU A 7 24.91 12.31 4.60
N LEU A 8 24.21 11.74 5.58
CA LEU A 8 22.75 11.73 5.61
C LEU A 8 22.17 13.15 5.74
N ARG A 9 22.82 14.04 6.50
CA ARG A 9 22.45 15.46 6.54
C ARG A 9 22.66 16.13 5.18
N ALA A 10 23.74 15.82 4.45
CA ALA A 10 23.96 16.35 3.10
C ALA A 10 22.87 15.89 2.11
N VAL A 11 22.50 14.60 2.14
CA VAL A 11 21.39 14.05 1.34
C VAL A 11 20.07 14.73 1.70
N THR A 12 19.81 14.93 2.99
CA THR A 12 18.58 15.58 3.49
C THR A 12 18.50 17.05 3.06
N ALA A 13 19.63 17.76 3.04
CA ALA A 13 19.68 19.18 2.69
C ALA A 13 19.47 19.43 1.18
N ALA A 14 19.83 18.48 0.32
CA ALA A 14 19.68 18.58 -1.14
C ALA A 14 18.83 17.43 -1.73
N PRO A 15 17.52 17.41 -1.44
CA PRO A 15 16.63 16.29 -1.77
C PRO A 15 16.42 16.08 -3.27
N ALA A 16 16.72 17.05 -4.13
CA ALA A 16 16.60 16.90 -5.58
C ALA A 16 17.96 16.58 -6.26
N ASP A 17 19.07 16.63 -5.53
CA ASP A 17 20.42 16.47 -6.05
C ASP A 17 20.93 15.04 -5.84
N ASP A 18 21.38 14.40 -6.91
CA ASP A 18 21.95 13.05 -6.84
C ASP A 18 23.38 13.07 -6.29
N ALA A 19 24.11 14.19 -6.38
CA ALA A 19 25.52 14.27 -5.96
C ALA A 19 25.78 13.80 -4.51
N PRO A 20 25.09 14.33 -3.46
CA PRO A 20 25.31 13.83 -2.10
C PRO A 20 24.87 12.38 -1.91
N ARG A 21 23.92 11.89 -2.71
CA ARG A 21 23.47 10.49 -2.68
C ARG A 21 24.55 9.56 -3.25
N LEU A 22 25.20 9.97 -4.33
CA LEU A 22 26.30 9.22 -4.93
C LEU A 22 27.53 9.20 -4.01
N VAL A 23 27.84 10.32 -3.33
CA VAL A 23 28.89 10.34 -2.29
C VAL A 23 28.54 9.39 -1.14
N TYR A 24 27.28 9.33 -0.71
CA TYR A 24 26.83 8.36 0.29
C TYR A 24 26.98 6.91 -0.21
N ALA A 25 26.69 6.66 -1.49
CA ALA A 25 26.87 5.33 -2.10
C ALA A 25 28.34 4.91 -2.11
N ASP A 26 29.26 5.80 -2.48
CA ASP A 26 30.71 5.53 -2.44
C ASP A 26 31.16 5.20 -1.01
N TRP A 27 30.68 5.96 -0.02
CA TRP A 27 30.97 5.68 1.39
C TRP A 27 30.42 4.32 1.85
N GLN A 28 29.21 3.92 1.44
CA GLN A 28 28.67 2.59 1.77
C GLN A 28 29.50 1.46 1.19
N GLU A 29 29.99 1.62 -0.04
CA GLU A 29 30.89 0.65 -0.67
C GLU A 29 32.22 0.56 0.10
N GLU A 30 32.77 1.68 0.57
CA GLU A 30 33.94 1.70 1.47
C GLU A 30 33.68 1.00 2.82
N GLN A 31 32.45 1.03 3.32
CA GLN A 31 32.04 0.27 4.53
C GLN A 31 31.77 -1.21 4.25
N GLY A 32 31.86 -1.66 2.99
CA GLY A 32 31.59 -3.04 2.58
C GLY A 32 30.13 -3.35 2.23
N ASP A 33 29.26 -2.34 2.17
CA ASP A 33 27.87 -2.49 1.74
C ASP A 33 27.69 -2.11 0.26
N SER A 34 28.28 -2.92 -0.62
CA SER A 34 28.19 -2.74 -2.07
C SER A 34 26.76 -2.85 -2.60
N ASN A 35 25.88 -3.62 -1.94
CA ASN A 35 24.48 -3.76 -2.35
C ASN A 35 23.71 -2.46 -2.11
N ARG A 36 23.91 -1.80 -0.96
CA ARG A 36 23.30 -0.49 -0.70
C ARG A 36 23.84 0.58 -1.64
N ALA A 37 25.15 0.57 -1.91
CA ALA A 37 25.77 1.48 -2.87
C ALA A 37 25.18 1.31 -4.29
N ALA A 38 25.10 0.06 -4.78
CA ALA A 38 24.52 -0.27 -6.07
C ALA A 38 23.06 0.18 -6.17
N PHE A 39 22.26 -0.08 -5.13
CA PHE A 39 20.86 0.33 -5.09
C PHE A 39 20.67 1.84 -5.22
N ILE A 40 21.48 2.63 -4.50
CA ILE A 40 21.43 4.09 -4.58
C ILE A 40 21.73 4.56 -6.02
N ARG A 41 22.78 4.00 -6.64
CA ARG A 41 23.19 4.34 -8.01
C ARG A 41 22.10 3.99 -9.02
N VAL A 42 21.53 2.78 -8.94
CA VAL A 42 20.43 2.31 -9.80
C VAL A 42 19.22 3.24 -9.71
N GLN A 43 18.75 3.59 -8.50
CA GLN A 43 17.59 4.47 -8.39
C GLN A 43 17.88 5.92 -8.83
N CYS A 44 19.10 6.43 -8.64
CA CYS A 44 19.48 7.74 -9.16
C CYS A 44 19.51 7.75 -10.69
N GLU A 45 20.00 6.68 -11.32
CA GLU A 45 20.00 6.52 -12.78
C GLU A 45 18.58 6.40 -13.32
N LEU A 46 17.74 5.52 -12.76
CA LEU A 46 16.32 5.38 -13.11
C LEU A 46 15.53 6.68 -13.01
N ALA A 47 15.91 7.57 -12.08
CA ALA A 47 15.27 8.87 -11.90
C ALA A 47 15.69 9.91 -12.96
N ARG A 48 16.78 9.68 -13.69
CA ARG A 48 17.25 10.53 -14.79
C ARG A 48 16.74 10.06 -16.16
N LEU A 49 16.45 8.77 -16.32
CA LEU A 49 15.96 8.19 -17.58
C LEU A 49 14.51 8.59 -17.89
N ALA A 50 14.22 8.74 -19.18
CA ALA A 50 12.86 8.86 -19.68
C ALA A 50 12.07 7.56 -19.44
N ALA A 51 10.74 7.62 -19.51
CA ALA A 51 9.88 6.46 -19.25
C ALA A 51 10.04 5.34 -20.31
N ASP A 52 10.40 5.71 -21.53
CA ASP A 52 10.57 4.86 -22.72
C ASP A 52 12.04 4.52 -23.03
N ASP A 53 12.96 4.85 -22.12
CA ASP A 53 14.38 4.55 -22.31
C ASP A 53 14.65 3.03 -22.36
N PRO A 54 15.41 2.52 -23.36
CA PRO A 54 15.62 1.08 -23.54
C PRO A 54 16.41 0.41 -22.41
N VAL A 55 17.18 1.15 -21.60
CA VAL A 55 17.96 0.60 -20.47
C VAL A 55 17.11 0.47 -19.21
N ARG A 56 16.00 1.22 -19.14
CA ARG A 56 15.13 1.28 -17.95
C ARG A 56 14.61 -0.09 -17.48
N PRO A 57 14.19 -1.04 -18.34
CA PRO A 57 13.70 -2.34 -17.89
C PRO A 57 14.75 -3.15 -17.13
N ASP A 58 16.01 -3.15 -17.59
CA ASP A 58 17.10 -3.89 -16.96
C ASP A 58 17.45 -3.31 -15.59
N LEU A 59 17.53 -1.97 -15.49
CA LEU A 59 17.75 -1.28 -14.22
C LEU A 59 16.57 -1.48 -13.25
N ALA A 60 15.33 -1.51 -13.73
CA ALA A 60 14.17 -1.78 -12.90
C ALA A 60 14.15 -3.23 -12.38
N ALA A 61 14.63 -4.19 -13.18
CA ALA A 61 14.81 -5.56 -12.73
C ALA A 61 15.87 -5.67 -11.62
N GLN A 62 17.00 -4.97 -11.79
CA GLN A 62 18.05 -4.87 -10.76
C GLN A 62 17.55 -4.19 -9.47
N GLU A 63 16.80 -3.09 -9.60
CA GLU A 63 16.17 -2.41 -8.48
C GLU A 63 15.26 -3.36 -7.69
N ARG A 64 14.40 -4.09 -8.39
CA ARG A 64 13.48 -5.06 -7.79
C ARG A 64 14.24 -6.18 -7.06
N GLU A 65 15.25 -6.75 -7.69
CA GLU A 65 16.08 -7.80 -7.07
C GLU A 65 16.75 -7.31 -5.77
N LEU A 66 17.31 -6.10 -5.78
CA LEU A 66 17.93 -5.49 -4.61
C LEU A 66 16.90 -5.22 -3.49
N LEU A 67 15.71 -4.71 -3.84
CA LEU A 67 14.64 -4.46 -2.86
C LEU A 67 14.07 -5.75 -2.28
N ASP A 68 13.90 -6.80 -3.08
CA ASP A 68 13.38 -8.08 -2.64
C ASP A 68 14.34 -8.77 -1.66
N ARG A 69 15.66 -8.59 -1.84
CA ARG A 69 16.68 -9.20 -0.97
C ARG A 69 17.00 -8.35 0.27
N HIS A 70 17.15 -7.04 0.10
CA HIS A 70 17.76 -6.17 1.11
C HIS A 70 16.87 -5.00 1.56
N GLY A 71 15.77 -4.73 0.87
CA GLY A 71 14.94 -3.55 1.09
C GLY A 71 14.37 -3.43 2.51
N TRP A 72 14.26 -4.55 3.22
CA TRP A 72 13.78 -4.62 4.60
C TRP A 72 14.89 -4.39 5.63
N GLU A 73 16.08 -4.95 5.43
CA GLU A 73 17.27 -4.71 6.28
C GLU A 73 17.56 -3.20 6.30
N TRP A 74 17.46 -2.56 5.14
CA TRP A 74 17.63 -1.12 4.98
C TRP A 74 16.54 -0.26 5.64
N ALA A 75 15.40 -0.85 5.99
CA ALA A 75 14.24 -0.18 6.58
C ALA A 75 14.06 -0.51 8.07
N GLU A 76 14.84 -1.44 8.63
CA GLU A 76 14.75 -1.86 10.04
C GLU A 76 14.91 -0.67 11.00
N GLU A 77 15.80 0.29 10.67
CA GLU A 77 16.06 1.49 11.45
C GLU A 77 14.83 2.43 11.59
N LEU A 78 13.83 2.31 10.70
CA LEU A 78 12.57 3.04 10.81
C LEU A 78 11.82 2.66 12.09
N GLY A 79 11.95 1.42 12.53
CA GLY A 79 11.32 0.90 13.73
C GLY A 79 9.85 0.51 13.54
N PRO A 80 9.23 -0.03 14.59
CA PRO A 80 7.96 -0.78 14.51
C PRO A 80 6.74 0.08 14.18
N ASN A 81 6.83 1.40 14.37
CA ASN A 81 5.71 2.32 14.13
C ASN A 81 5.51 2.59 12.63
N VAL A 82 6.49 2.29 11.78
CA VAL A 82 6.36 2.38 10.31
C VAL A 82 5.85 1.07 9.76
N ARG A 83 4.73 1.10 9.02
CA ARG A 83 4.07 -0.07 8.42
C ARG A 83 4.47 -0.27 6.95
N GLU A 84 4.58 0.83 6.22
CA GLU A 84 4.98 0.84 4.81
C GLU A 84 5.97 1.96 4.51
N TRP A 85 6.80 1.78 3.49
CA TRP A 85 7.78 2.77 3.05
C TRP A 85 8.04 2.73 1.55
N VAL A 86 8.50 3.86 1.01
CA VAL A 86 8.85 3.99 -0.41
C VAL A 86 10.27 4.51 -0.54
N PHE A 87 11.11 3.75 -1.23
CA PHE A 87 12.43 4.21 -1.65
C PHE A 87 12.35 5.14 -2.86
N ARG A 88 13.11 6.24 -2.81
CA ARG A 88 13.36 7.14 -3.92
C ARG A 88 14.84 7.50 -3.92
N ARG A 89 15.49 7.29 -5.07
CA ARG A 89 16.92 7.63 -5.27
C ARG A 89 17.83 7.05 -4.18
N GLY A 90 17.55 5.82 -3.75
CA GLY A 90 18.34 5.06 -2.79
C GLY A 90 17.92 5.20 -1.32
N PHE A 91 16.94 6.06 -1.01
CA PHE A 91 16.56 6.38 0.36
C PHE A 91 15.06 6.32 0.59
N VAL A 92 14.66 6.04 1.82
CA VAL A 92 13.25 6.12 2.22
C VAL A 92 12.83 7.59 2.24
N GLU A 93 11.94 7.97 1.32
CA GLU A 93 11.40 9.33 1.24
C GLU A 93 9.92 9.40 1.67
N ARG A 94 9.23 8.26 1.73
CA ARG A 94 7.83 8.20 2.17
C ARG A 94 7.63 7.08 3.17
N VAL A 95 6.87 7.35 4.22
CA VAL A 95 6.52 6.37 5.26
C VAL A 95 5.04 6.42 5.60
N GLU A 96 4.45 5.24 5.79
CA GLU A 96 3.16 5.04 6.40
C GLU A 96 3.43 4.64 7.85
N MET A 97 2.99 5.43 8.82
CA MET A 97 3.27 5.17 10.22
C MET A 97 2.08 5.46 11.12
N ASP A 98 2.05 4.86 12.30
CA ASP A 98 1.07 5.20 13.32
C ASP A 98 1.44 6.54 13.96
N LEU A 99 0.64 7.58 13.73
CA LEU A 99 0.82 8.89 14.36
C LEU A 99 -0.08 9.09 15.59
N ASP A 100 -1.03 8.20 15.84
CA ASP A 100 -1.96 8.29 16.97
C ASP A 100 -1.23 8.03 18.30
N SER A 101 -0.49 6.93 18.33
CA SER A 101 0.26 6.50 19.51
C SER A 101 1.65 7.11 19.62
N ALA A 102 2.16 7.75 18.55
CA ALA A 102 3.52 8.26 18.50
C ALA A 102 3.70 9.62 19.19
N SER A 103 4.71 9.68 20.07
CA SER A 103 5.21 10.92 20.67
C SER A 103 5.96 11.78 19.66
N ALA A 104 6.15 13.06 20.00
CA ALA A 104 6.93 13.98 19.17
C ALA A 104 8.39 13.52 18.97
N GLU A 105 8.98 12.87 19.98
CA GLU A 105 10.34 12.34 19.92
C GLU A 105 10.43 11.13 18.98
N GLU A 106 9.45 10.22 19.02
CA GLU A 106 9.41 9.06 18.11
C GLU A 106 9.22 9.49 16.66
N ILE A 107 8.32 10.45 16.40
CA ILE A 107 8.15 11.04 15.07
C ILE A 107 9.46 11.68 14.62
N GLY A 108 10.11 12.47 15.48
CA GLY A 108 11.40 13.08 15.19
C GLY A 108 12.50 12.06 14.89
N ARG A 109 12.54 10.95 15.64
CA ARG A 109 13.49 9.84 15.43
C ARG A 109 13.29 9.21 14.06
N VAL A 110 12.06 8.86 13.69
CA VAL A 110 11.75 8.29 12.37
C VAL A 110 12.13 9.26 11.27
N LEU A 111 11.80 10.55 11.40
CA LEU A 111 12.23 11.54 10.41
C LEU A 111 13.76 11.62 10.32
N ASN A 112 14.51 11.48 11.41
CA ASN A 112 15.97 11.62 11.32
C ASN A 112 16.71 10.41 10.73
N THR A 113 16.07 9.23 10.55
CA THR A 113 16.75 8.03 10.02
C THR A 113 16.95 8.07 8.51
N ALA A 114 16.16 8.87 7.78
CA ALA A 114 16.20 8.95 6.33
C ALA A 114 15.72 10.34 5.84
N PRO A 115 15.97 10.73 4.57
CA PRO A 115 15.44 11.96 3.98
C PRO A 115 13.92 11.88 3.71
N ILE A 116 13.12 11.53 4.71
CA ILE A 116 11.65 11.40 4.62
C ILE A 116 11.02 12.76 4.33
N ARG A 117 10.20 12.79 3.27
CA ARG A 117 9.48 13.96 2.74
C ARG A 117 7.97 13.77 2.70
N HIS A 118 7.45 12.56 2.95
CA HIS A 118 6.02 12.31 2.96
C HIS A 118 5.67 11.36 4.10
N VAL A 119 4.75 11.77 4.97
CA VAL A 119 4.20 10.91 6.02
C VAL A 119 2.72 10.70 5.77
N ARG A 120 2.29 9.45 5.77
CA ARG A 120 0.88 9.07 5.83
C ARG A 120 0.60 8.38 7.16
N ASP A 121 -0.48 8.78 7.80
CA ASP A 121 -0.97 8.15 9.03
C ASP A 121 -1.71 6.82 8.75
N THR A 122 -1.62 5.91 9.72
CA THR A 122 -2.28 4.60 9.73
C THR A 122 -3.17 4.36 10.94
N GLY A 123 -3.25 5.32 11.86
CA GLY A 123 -4.00 5.22 13.12
C GLY A 123 -5.44 5.69 12.99
N GLN A 124 -6.31 5.27 13.91
CA GLN A 124 -7.60 5.92 14.11
C GLN A 124 -7.40 7.11 15.05
N MET A 125 -6.85 8.20 14.50
CA MET A 125 -6.33 9.29 15.31
C MET A 125 -7.44 10.11 16.00
N ASP A 126 -7.40 10.15 17.33
CA ASP A 126 -8.22 11.05 18.15
C ASP A 126 -7.46 12.25 18.73
N SER A 127 -6.13 12.24 18.59
CA SER A 127 -5.24 13.26 19.10
C SER A 127 -4.18 13.66 18.08
N LEU A 128 -3.79 14.94 18.08
CA LEU A 128 -2.70 15.48 17.27
C LEU A 128 -1.54 16.01 18.13
N VAL A 129 -1.48 15.64 19.41
CA VAL A 129 -0.49 16.21 20.35
C VAL A 129 0.94 15.87 19.92
N GLY A 130 1.23 14.61 19.59
CA GLY A 130 2.55 14.18 19.10
C GLY A 130 2.94 14.89 17.81
N VAL A 131 2.03 14.93 16.83
CA VAL A 131 2.21 15.63 15.55
C VAL A 131 2.50 17.12 15.75
N VAL A 132 1.71 17.82 16.56
CA VAL A 132 1.91 19.25 16.83
C VAL A 132 3.22 19.49 17.57
N GLY A 133 3.62 18.58 18.48
CA GLY A 133 4.92 18.64 19.16
C GLY A 133 6.12 18.43 18.22
N ALA A 134 5.93 17.65 17.14
CA ALA A 134 6.97 17.34 16.15
C ALA A 134 7.03 18.31 14.95
N LEU A 135 6.23 19.39 14.95
CA LEU A 135 6.20 20.36 13.85
C LEU A 135 7.58 20.91 13.44
N PRO A 136 8.51 21.25 14.36
CA PRO A 136 9.84 21.72 13.99
C PRO A 136 10.63 20.71 13.14
N GLN A 137 10.45 19.42 13.37
CA GLN A 137 11.11 18.32 12.67
C GLN A 137 10.44 18.02 11.31
N MET A 138 9.18 18.39 11.15
CA MET A 138 8.39 18.19 9.91
C MET A 138 8.66 19.24 8.83
N GLY A 139 9.56 20.20 9.06
CA GLY A 139 9.81 21.35 8.17
C GLY A 139 10.17 21.00 6.72
N ARG A 140 10.72 19.80 6.50
CA ARG A 140 11.13 19.28 5.19
C ARG A 140 10.06 18.43 4.49
N LEU A 141 8.94 18.17 5.15
CA LEU A 141 7.85 17.39 4.56
C LEU A 141 7.21 18.16 3.41
N THR A 142 6.92 17.41 2.35
CA THR A 142 6.16 17.82 1.19
C THR A 142 4.79 17.17 1.14
N GLY A 143 4.57 16.08 1.89
CA GLY A 143 3.26 15.44 2.01
C GLY A 143 2.97 15.06 3.45
N LEU A 144 1.74 15.34 3.88
CA LEU A 144 1.21 14.90 5.16
C LEU A 144 -0.25 14.48 4.96
N GLU A 145 -0.52 13.20 5.18
CA GLU A 145 -1.83 12.61 4.91
C GLU A 145 -2.40 11.97 6.17
N PHE A 146 -3.62 12.37 6.52
CA PHE A 146 -4.41 11.77 7.58
C PHE A 146 -5.69 11.20 6.96
N TRP A 147 -5.84 9.88 7.00
CA TRP A 147 -6.95 9.19 6.36
C TRP A 147 -8.09 8.84 7.33
N THR A 148 -7.85 8.92 8.64
CA THR A 148 -8.74 8.36 9.66
C THR A 148 -8.78 9.22 10.92
N LEU A 149 -8.96 10.55 10.75
CA LEU A 149 -9.13 11.45 11.89
C LEU A 149 -10.54 11.33 12.49
N TYR A 150 -10.62 11.32 13.81
CA TYR A 150 -11.88 11.23 14.55
C TYR A 150 -11.84 12.06 15.84
N GLY A 151 -12.78 13.00 16.03
CA GLY A 151 -12.94 13.67 17.33
C GLY A 151 -11.77 14.57 17.77
N VAL A 152 -10.90 14.99 16.84
CA VAL A 152 -9.69 15.78 17.16
C VAL A 152 -9.99 17.21 17.63
N SER A 153 -9.09 17.76 18.43
CA SER A 153 -9.21 19.12 18.99
C SER A 153 -9.08 20.22 17.93
N ASN A 154 -10.07 21.14 17.90
CA ASN A 154 -10.03 22.39 17.10
C ASN A 154 -8.70 23.14 17.24
N ASN A 155 -8.16 23.23 18.46
CA ASN A 155 -6.94 23.97 18.74
C ASN A 155 -5.70 23.30 18.13
N LEU A 156 -5.66 21.96 18.12
CA LEU A 156 -4.53 21.23 17.55
C LEU A 156 -4.54 21.30 16.02
N VAL A 157 -5.70 21.12 15.39
CA VAL A 157 -5.85 21.29 13.94
C VAL A 157 -5.52 22.72 13.52
N LYS A 158 -5.96 23.72 14.29
CA LYS A 158 -5.59 25.12 14.05
C LYS A 158 -4.07 25.33 14.08
N LYS A 159 -3.37 24.78 15.09
CA LYS A 159 -1.91 24.84 15.19
C LYS A 159 -1.23 24.17 13.99
N LEU A 160 -1.71 22.99 13.59
CA LEU A 160 -1.21 22.27 12.41
C LEU A 160 -1.34 23.12 11.14
N LEU A 161 -2.55 23.59 10.83
CA LEU A 161 -2.86 24.33 9.60
C LEU A 161 -2.14 25.69 9.54
N ALA A 162 -1.99 26.37 10.68
CA ALA A 162 -1.29 27.64 10.80
C ALA A 162 0.24 27.52 10.91
N SER A 163 0.79 26.30 10.97
CA SER A 163 2.22 26.11 11.22
C SER A 163 3.11 26.58 10.05
N PRO A 164 4.11 27.45 10.31
CA PRO A 164 5.08 27.86 9.30
C PRO A 164 6.05 26.74 8.92
N PHE A 165 6.27 25.75 9.79
CA PHE A 165 7.12 24.59 9.48
C PHE A 165 6.57 23.81 8.28
N LEU A 166 5.25 23.75 8.15
CA LEU A 166 4.60 23.04 7.06
C LEU A 166 4.45 23.89 5.79
N ALA A 167 5.14 25.04 5.66
CA ALA A 167 5.03 25.92 4.49
C ALA A 167 5.52 25.27 3.18
N GLY A 168 6.35 24.22 3.28
CA GLY A 168 6.84 23.42 2.16
C GLY A 168 5.87 22.32 1.68
N LEU A 169 4.74 22.10 2.37
CA LEU A 169 3.78 21.06 1.99
C LEU A 169 3.19 21.32 0.61
N LYS A 170 3.17 20.25 -0.18
CA LYS A 170 2.50 20.12 -1.48
C LYS A 170 1.25 19.26 -1.40
N THR A 171 1.27 18.24 -0.55
CA THR A 171 0.14 17.35 -0.30
C THR A 171 -0.33 17.50 1.13
N LEU A 172 -1.63 17.78 1.29
CA LEU A 172 -2.30 17.74 2.57
C LEU A 172 -3.64 16.99 2.42
N VAL A 173 -3.78 15.89 3.17
CA VAL A 173 -5.04 15.14 3.26
C VAL A 173 -5.51 15.16 4.71
N LEU A 174 -6.76 15.59 4.92
CA LEU A 174 -7.47 15.62 6.19
C LEU A 174 -8.82 14.94 6.02
N HIS A 175 -8.78 13.61 5.89
CA HIS A 175 -9.97 12.76 5.82
C HIS A 175 -10.46 12.43 7.24
N HIS A 176 -11.76 12.22 7.35
CA HIS A 176 -12.46 12.04 8.62
C HIS A 176 -13.36 10.81 8.57
N ASP A 177 -13.38 10.02 9.64
CA ASP A 177 -13.93 8.65 9.61
C ASP A 177 -15.33 8.50 10.26
N ARG A 178 -15.88 9.44 11.06
CA ARG A 178 -17.20 9.22 11.73
C ARG A 178 -18.00 10.45 12.14
N ASN A 179 -19.33 10.41 12.01
CA ASN A 179 -20.34 11.26 12.66
C ASN A 179 -19.91 12.71 13.00
N GLY A 180 -19.96 13.61 12.02
CA GLY A 180 -19.71 15.04 12.25
C GLY A 180 -18.80 15.67 11.20
N GLY A 181 -18.30 16.86 11.48
CA GLY A 181 -17.18 17.44 10.73
C GLY A 181 -15.89 17.28 11.54
N LEU A 182 -14.75 17.19 10.85
CA LEU A 182 -13.43 16.99 11.46
C LEU A 182 -13.17 17.94 12.65
N VAL A 183 -13.44 19.23 12.42
CA VAL A 183 -13.35 20.33 13.37
C VAL A 183 -14.38 21.38 12.99
N LYS A 184 -14.54 22.42 13.80
CA LYS A 184 -15.37 23.57 13.45
C LYS A 184 -14.92 24.19 12.13
N SER A 185 -15.89 24.70 11.37
CA SER A 185 -15.66 25.20 10.02
C SER A 185 -14.73 26.41 9.96
N ASP A 186 -14.78 27.28 10.97
CA ASP A 186 -13.90 28.44 11.09
C ASP A 186 -12.41 28.04 11.17
N VAL A 187 -12.09 26.92 11.79
CA VAL A 187 -10.73 26.36 11.85
C VAL A 187 -10.24 25.97 10.46
N ILE A 188 -11.07 25.28 9.66
CA ILE A 188 -10.72 24.90 8.28
C ILE A 188 -10.61 26.14 7.40
N VAL A 189 -11.56 27.07 7.48
CA VAL A 189 -11.57 28.31 6.71
C VAL A 189 -10.32 29.16 7.00
N GLU A 190 -9.94 29.30 8.27
CA GLU A 190 -8.70 29.98 8.66
C GLU A 190 -7.46 29.27 8.09
N GLY A 191 -7.43 27.95 8.16
CA GLY A 191 -6.35 27.13 7.61
C GLY A 191 -6.20 27.24 6.09
N LEU A 192 -7.30 27.18 5.33
CA LEU A 192 -7.30 27.35 3.87
C LEU A 192 -6.82 28.74 3.44
N ASN A 193 -7.01 29.76 4.29
CA ASN A 193 -6.54 31.12 4.06
C ASN A 193 -5.14 31.40 4.64
N SER A 194 -4.50 30.40 5.24
CA SER A 194 -3.14 30.55 5.78
C SER A 194 -2.11 30.74 4.65
N PRO A 195 -1.20 31.73 4.76
CA PRO A 195 -0.14 31.93 3.77
C PRO A 195 0.82 30.74 3.67
N HIS A 196 0.89 29.91 4.71
CA HIS A 196 1.71 28.70 4.73
C HIS A 196 1.17 27.57 3.83
N ARG A 197 -0.03 27.72 3.26
CA ARG A 197 -0.60 26.76 2.30
C ARG A 197 -0.33 27.11 0.83
N ALA A 198 0.51 28.13 0.59
CA ALA A 198 0.82 28.65 -0.75
C ALA A 198 1.44 27.63 -1.74
N ASN A 199 1.96 26.52 -1.23
CA ASN A 199 2.63 25.48 -2.01
C ASN A 199 1.78 24.23 -2.24
N LEU A 200 0.54 24.18 -1.75
CA LEU A 200 -0.32 23.01 -1.93
C LEU A 200 -0.66 22.81 -3.41
N GLU A 201 -0.38 21.59 -3.87
CA GLU A 201 -0.72 21.06 -5.19
C GLU A 201 -1.83 20.00 -5.07
N VAL A 202 -1.90 19.30 -3.94
CA VAL A 202 -2.89 18.27 -3.62
C VAL A 202 -3.59 18.63 -2.32
N LEU A 203 -4.91 18.68 -2.35
CA LEU A 203 -5.73 18.95 -1.18
C LEU A 203 -6.94 18.02 -1.11
N ALA A 204 -7.10 17.39 0.04
CA ALA A 204 -8.33 16.74 0.47
C ALA A 204 -8.62 17.18 1.91
N PHE A 205 -9.84 17.62 2.20
CA PHE A 205 -10.21 18.04 3.55
C PHE A 205 -11.70 17.79 3.79
N GLN A 206 -12.03 17.37 5.02
CA GLN A 206 -13.40 16.96 5.37
C GLN A 206 -14.00 16.00 4.34
N THR A 207 -13.18 15.11 3.78
CA THR A 207 -13.64 14.05 2.89
C THR A 207 -14.05 12.86 3.74
N ASP A 208 -15.19 12.26 3.39
CA ASP A 208 -15.72 11.06 4.04
C ASP A 208 -16.66 10.32 3.06
N SER A 209 -16.57 8.99 3.05
CA SER A 209 -17.46 8.10 2.28
C SER A 209 -18.77 7.77 2.99
N THR A 210 -19.02 8.35 4.18
CA THR A 210 -20.07 7.89 5.09
C THR A 210 -21.06 8.98 5.56
N TRP A 211 -20.60 10.19 5.91
CA TRP A 211 -21.41 11.20 6.60
C TRP A 211 -21.43 12.60 5.98
N ARG A 212 -20.35 13.37 6.12
CA ARG A 212 -20.37 14.81 5.82
C ARG A 212 -19.09 15.27 5.13
N GLY A 213 -19.30 16.04 4.07
CA GLY A 213 -18.27 16.70 3.29
C GLY A 213 -18.02 18.14 3.72
N PRO A 214 -17.17 18.87 2.97
CA PRO A 214 -16.92 20.28 3.21
C PRO A 214 -18.20 21.10 3.05
N ASN A 215 -18.46 21.98 4.01
CA ASN A 215 -19.67 22.80 3.97
C ASN A 215 -19.50 24.06 3.09
N ARG A 216 -20.61 24.78 2.88
CA ARG A 216 -20.66 26.00 2.07
C ARG A 216 -19.55 27.02 2.38
N ASN A 217 -19.28 27.29 3.66
CA ASN A 217 -18.28 28.30 4.04
C ASN A 217 -16.87 27.85 3.68
N GLU A 218 -16.58 26.55 3.82
CA GLU A 218 -15.29 25.98 3.45
C GLU A 218 -15.08 25.95 1.93
N LEU A 219 -16.12 25.58 1.16
CA LEU A 219 -16.08 25.64 -0.30
C LEU A 219 -15.90 27.07 -0.81
N ARG A 220 -16.56 28.05 -0.17
CA ARG A 220 -16.34 29.48 -0.47
C ARG A 220 -14.91 29.92 -0.15
N ALA A 221 -14.34 29.46 0.96
CA ALA A 221 -12.95 29.75 1.33
C ALA A 221 -11.97 29.11 0.34
N LEU A 222 -12.21 27.87 -0.09
CA LEU A 222 -11.44 27.19 -1.13
C LEU A 222 -11.47 28.00 -2.44
N ALA A 223 -12.64 28.46 -2.86
CA ALA A 223 -12.80 29.23 -4.09
C ALA A 223 -12.13 30.61 -4.03
N THR A 224 -12.03 31.24 -2.86
CA THR A 224 -11.56 32.63 -2.70
C THR A 224 -10.13 32.74 -2.15
N SER A 225 -9.56 31.68 -1.57
CA SER A 225 -8.21 31.70 -0.99
C SER A 225 -7.13 31.90 -2.05
N ARG A 226 -6.51 33.07 -2.03
CA ARG A 226 -5.37 33.43 -2.91
C ARG A 226 -4.14 32.53 -2.74
N HIS A 227 -4.09 31.73 -1.66
CA HIS A 227 -2.96 30.86 -1.34
C HIS A 227 -3.07 29.49 -2.04
N LEU A 228 -4.23 29.12 -2.58
CA LEU A 228 -4.44 27.79 -3.16
C LEU A 228 -4.28 27.74 -4.69
N ARG A 229 -3.59 28.72 -5.28
CA ARG A 229 -3.43 28.86 -6.75
C ARG A 229 -2.64 27.74 -7.43
N LYS A 230 -1.87 26.96 -6.65
CA LYS A 230 -1.06 25.85 -7.14
C LYS A 230 -1.80 24.52 -7.12
N LEU A 231 -3.07 24.49 -6.70
CA LEU A 231 -3.84 23.25 -6.66
C LEU A 231 -3.97 22.65 -8.06
N ARG A 232 -3.58 21.38 -8.14
CA ARG A 232 -3.67 20.51 -9.32
C ARG A 232 -4.61 19.35 -9.07
N VAL A 233 -4.75 18.93 -7.82
CA VAL A 233 -5.68 17.86 -7.45
C VAL A 233 -6.48 18.25 -6.23
N LEU A 234 -7.79 18.04 -6.34
CA LEU A 234 -8.76 18.39 -5.32
C LEU A 234 -9.71 17.23 -5.10
N ASN A 235 -9.88 16.82 -3.85
CA ASN A 235 -10.85 15.83 -3.46
C ASN A 235 -11.94 16.48 -2.60
N LEU A 236 -13.18 16.43 -3.08
CA LEU A 236 -14.39 16.89 -2.39
C LEU A 236 -15.40 15.74 -2.20
N THR A 237 -14.91 14.49 -2.19
CA THR A 237 -15.72 13.30 -1.94
C THR A 237 -16.51 13.48 -0.64
N CYS A 238 -17.80 13.18 -0.70
CA CYS A 238 -18.71 13.37 0.40
C CYS A 238 -19.87 12.42 0.25
N ALA A 239 -20.13 11.57 1.23
CA ALA A 239 -21.40 10.86 1.28
C ALA A 239 -22.55 11.70 1.82
N TRP A 240 -23.76 11.15 1.66
CA TRP A 240 -25.04 11.77 1.99
C TRP A 240 -25.07 12.39 3.39
N ALA A 241 -25.27 13.71 3.47
CA ALA A 241 -25.61 14.41 4.70
C ALA A 241 -27.13 14.62 4.75
N GLU A 242 -27.79 14.12 5.81
CA GLU A 242 -29.25 14.22 5.99
C GLU A 242 -29.78 15.66 6.05
N ASP A 243 -28.94 16.68 6.28
CA ASP A 243 -29.42 18.02 6.65
C ASP A 243 -28.91 19.22 5.83
N ARG A 244 -27.90 19.13 4.95
CA ARG A 244 -27.38 20.34 4.25
C ARG A 244 -26.68 20.01 2.93
N TYR A 245 -27.10 20.66 1.84
CA TYR A 245 -26.36 20.73 0.58
C TYR A 245 -24.96 21.33 0.85
N PRO A 246 -23.86 20.57 0.70
CA PRO A 246 -22.53 21.14 0.89
C PRO A 246 -22.24 22.22 -0.18
N MET A 247 -22.74 21.99 -1.41
CA MET A 247 -22.60 22.89 -2.55
C MET A 247 -23.98 23.25 -3.12
N ASP A 248 -24.36 24.52 -2.99
CA ASP A 248 -25.53 25.07 -3.70
C ASP A 248 -25.11 25.72 -5.03
N LEU A 249 -26.10 26.19 -5.79
CA LEU A 249 -25.88 26.79 -7.10
C LEU A 249 -24.95 28.02 -7.06
N GLU A 250 -25.06 28.86 -6.02
CA GLU A 250 -24.18 30.02 -5.85
C GLU A 250 -22.72 29.59 -5.61
N THR A 251 -22.52 28.58 -4.77
CA THR A 251 -21.20 28.05 -4.44
C THR A 251 -20.59 27.30 -5.62
N ALA A 252 -21.40 26.56 -6.38
CA ALA A 252 -20.97 25.90 -7.62
C ALA A 252 -20.48 26.93 -8.66
N ARG A 253 -21.21 28.03 -8.84
CA ARG A 253 -20.78 29.16 -9.70
C ARG A 253 -19.46 29.76 -9.24
N LEU A 254 -19.33 30.00 -7.93
CA LEU A 254 -18.13 30.58 -7.34
C LEU A 254 -16.90 29.67 -7.54
N LEU A 255 -17.06 28.36 -7.36
CA LEU A 255 -16.00 27.38 -7.61
C LEU A 255 -15.60 27.35 -9.09
N GLY A 256 -16.59 27.30 -10.00
CA GLY A 256 -16.36 27.34 -11.44
C GLY A 256 -15.58 28.58 -11.91
N GLN A 257 -15.83 29.72 -11.28
CA GLN A 257 -15.19 31.01 -11.61
C GLN A 257 -13.90 31.26 -10.83
N SER A 258 -13.51 30.36 -9.93
CA SER A 258 -12.34 30.56 -9.07
C SER A 258 -11.05 30.56 -9.89
N PRO A 259 -10.23 31.62 -9.83
CA PRO A 259 -8.90 31.61 -10.44
C PRO A 259 -7.97 30.60 -9.74
N ASN A 260 -8.28 30.18 -8.51
CA ASN A 260 -7.45 29.26 -7.73
C ASN A 260 -7.57 27.81 -8.21
N LEU A 261 -8.67 27.46 -8.89
CA LEU A 261 -8.90 26.12 -9.45
C LEU A 261 -8.56 26.02 -10.94
N SER A 262 -7.97 27.07 -11.52
CA SER A 262 -7.67 27.14 -12.96
C SER A 262 -6.56 26.19 -13.43
N ASN A 263 -5.73 25.70 -12.49
CA ASN A 263 -4.65 24.74 -12.69
C ASN A 263 -5.05 23.30 -12.35
N LEU A 264 -6.33 23.05 -12.06
CA LEU A 264 -6.79 21.74 -11.66
C LEU A 264 -6.67 20.75 -12.83
N GLU A 265 -6.08 19.59 -12.52
CA GLU A 265 -5.87 18.46 -13.43
C GLU A 265 -6.69 17.24 -13.02
N ALA A 266 -6.98 17.09 -11.73
CA ALA A 266 -7.83 16.02 -11.22
C ALA A 266 -8.81 16.52 -10.17
N LEU A 267 -10.06 16.07 -10.28
CA LEU A 267 -11.13 16.41 -9.35
C LEU A 267 -11.89 15.15 -8.93
N ASP A 268 -12.13 15.01 -7.63
CA ASP A 268 -13.00 13.97 -7.09
C ASP A 268 -14.29 14.59 -6.52
N LEU A 269 -15.40 14.24 -7.15
CA LEU A 269 -16.77 14.53 -6.68
C LEU A 269 -17.53 13.22 -6.39
N GLY A 270 -16.82 12.13 -6.10
CA GLY A 270 -17.42 10.85 -5.74
C GLY A 270 -18.38 10.97 -4.54
N GLN A 271 -19.43 10.15 -4.57
CA GLN A 271 -20.47 10.04 -3.55
C GLN A 271 -21.29 11.31 -3.29
N THR A 272 -20.97 12.42 -3.96
CA THR A 272 -21.67 13.69 -3.79
C THR A 272 -23.12 13.62 -4.24
N SER A 273 -23.99 14.38 -3.58
CA SER A 273 -25.42 14.43 -3.83
C SER A 273 -25.84 15.86 -4.11
N PHE A 274 -26.15 16.18 -5.37
CA PHE A 274 -26.55 17.54 -5.79
C PHE A 274 -27.86 17.55 -6.58
N SER A 275 -28.51 18.72 -6.65
CA SER A 275 -29.64 18.92 -7.54
C SER A 275 -29.18 18.99 -9.00
N LEU A 276 -30.10 18.77 -9.95
CA LEU A 276 -29.79 18.93 -11.38
C LEU A 276 -29.26 20.32 -11.71
N GLU A 277 -29.78 21.38 -11.09
CA GLU A 277 -29.29 22.75 -11.31
C GLU A 277 -27.81 22.90 -10.97
N VAL A 278 -27.33 22.21 -9.93
CA VAL A 278 -25.92 22.22 -9.54
C VAL A 278 -25.09 21.37 -10.51
N TRP A 279 -25.59 20.22 -10.95
CA TRP A 279 -24.91 19.40 -11.96
C TRP A 279 -24.80 20.13 -13.32
N ASP A 280 -25.84 20.84 -13.72
CA ASP A 280 -25.86 21.72 -14.89
C ASP A 280 -24.81 22.83 -14.78
N GLU A 281 -24.63 23.41 -13.60
CA GLU A 281 -23.60 24.41 -13.34
C GLU A 281 -22.19 23.79 -13.38
N ILE A 282 -22.00 22.60 -12.81
CA ILE A 282 -20.73 21.86 -12.86
C ILE A 282 -20.33 21.62 -14.31
N LEU A 283 -21.25 21.18 -15.18
CA LEU A 283 -20.99 20.99 -16.62
C LEU A 283 -20.55 22.26 -17.37
N ARG A 284 -20.80 23.44 -16.79
CA ARG A 284 -20.39 24.75 -17.32
C ARG A 284 -19.06 25.26 -16.77
N TRP A 285 -18.45 24.55 -15.83
CA TRP A 285 -17.16 24.95 -15.27
C TRP A 285 -16.08 25.07 -16.36
N PRO A 286 -15.41 26.25 -16.48
CA PRO A 286 -14.41 26.50 -17.53
C PRO A 286 -13.20 25.58 -17.50
N PHE A 287 -12.86 25.01 -16.34
CA PHE A 287 -11.71 24.14 -16.19
C PHE A 287 -12.01 22.65 -16.44
N LEU A 288 -13.28 22.23 -16.56
CA LEU A 288 -13.62 20.82 -16.84
C LEU A 288 -12.85 20.25 -18.06
N PRO A 289 -12.76 20.96 -19.21
CA PRO A 289 -12.02 20.46 -20.37
C PRO A 289 -10.53 20.23 -20.16
N ARG A 290 -9.95 20.78 -19.08
CA ARG A 290 -8.53 20.64 -18.74
C ARG A 290 -8.28 19.49 -17.78
N LEU A 291 -9.32 18.96 -17.14
CA LEU A 291 -9.18 17.83 -16.25
C LEU A 291 -8.70 16.62 -17.05
N ARG A 292 -7.60 16.06 -16.57
CA ARG A 292 -7.10 14.76 -17.02
C ARG A 292 -7.92 13.65 -16.39
N TRP A 293 -8.49 13.90 -15.21
CA TRP A 293 -9.25 12.92 -14.46
C TRP A 293 -10.39 13.58 -13.67
N LEU A 294 -11.59 13.01 -13.77
CA LEU A 294 -12.76 13.39 -12.97
C LEU A 294 -13.39 12.13 -12.41
N ARG A 295 -13.66 12.10 -11.10
CA ARG A 295 -14.37 10.98 -10.48
C ARG A 295 -15.75 11.36 -10.01
N LEU A 296 -16.69 10.49 -10.39
CA LEU A 296 -18.12 10.62 -10.16
C LEU A 296 -18.74 9.30 -9.65
N HIS A 297 -17.93 8.39 -9.10
CA HIS A 297 -18.42 7.14 -8.50
C HIS A 297 -19.49 7.43 -7.44
N ARG A 298 -20.67 6.83 -7.59
CA ARG A 298 -21.85 7.05 -6.73
C ARG A 298 -22.26 8.51 -6.57
N ALA A 299 -21.91 9.38 -7.53
CA ALA A 299 -22.45 10.74 -7.57
C ALA A 299 -23.95 10.68 -7.91
N ARG A 300 -24.78 11.44 -7.18
CA ARG A 300 -26.24 11.32 -7.19
C ARG A 300 -26.94 12.61 -7.54
N GLN A 301 -28.08 12.45 -8.21
CA GLN A 301 -29.11 13.46 -8.28
C GLN A 301 -30.02 13.36 -7.05
N VAL A 302 -30.30 14.51 -6.42
CA VAL A 302 -31.32 14.65 -5.38
C VAL A 302 -32.39 15.67 -5.76
N ASN A 303 -33.62 15.45 -5.30
CA ASN A 303 -34.72 16.41 -5.45
C ASN A 303 -34.91 17.24 -4.17
N PRO A 304 -34.89 18.58 -4.24
CA PRO A 304 -35.32 19.42 -3.11
C PRO A 304 -36.85 19.32 -2.88
N PRO A 305 -37.37 19.47 -1.64
CA PRO A 305 -36.66 19.73 -0.38
C PRO A 305 -36.35 18.48 0.47
N ASP A 306 -36.90 17.31 0.12
CA ASP A 306 -36.79 16.07 0.91
C ASP A 306 -35.53 15.24 0.59
N GLN A 307 -34.74 15.69 -0.41
CA GLN A 307 -33.39 15.21 -0.73
C GLN A 307 -33.31 13.70 -1.00
N ARG A 308 -34.42 13.11 -1.44
CA ARG A 308 -34.42 11.70 -1.85
C ARG A 308 -33.51 11.54 -3.06
N THR A 309 -32.60 10.57 -2.96
CA THR A 309 -31.79 10.15 -4.09
C THR A 309 -32.72 9.66 -5.19
N VAL A 310 -32.60 10.25 -6.38
CA VAL A 310 -33.43 9.92 -7.54
C VAL A 310 -32.73 8.89 -8.41
N ALA A 311 -31.48 9.18 -8.78
CA ALA A 311 -30.65 8.37 -9.66
C ALA A 311 -29.17 8.67 -9.38
N GLU A 312 -28.28 7.75 -9.76
CA GLU A 312 -26.87 8.08 -9.91
C GLU A 312 -26.67 8.82 -11.24
N ILE A 313 -25.74 9.77 -11.26
CA ILE A 313 -25.46 10.59 -12.45
C ILE A 313 -24.96 9.73 -13.62
N LYS A 314 -24.31 8.59 -13.32
CA LYS A 314 -23.86 7.63 -14.33
C LYS A 314 -25.01 6.96 -15.08
N ASP A 315 -26.18 6.87 -14.45
CA ASP A 315 -27.37 6.23 -15.02
C ASP A 315 -28.22 7.22 -15.84
N LEU A 316 -27.88 8.51 -15.84
CA LEU A 316 -28.49 9.55 -16.66
C LEU A 316 -27.70 9.72 -17.97
N PRO A 317 -28.17 9.21 -19.12
CA PRO A 317 -27.38 9.14 -20.35
C PRO A 317 -26.87 10.50 -20.84
N GLU A 318 -27.66 11.56 -20.65
CA GLU A 318 -27.32 12.92 -21.01
C GLU A 318 -26.13 13.47 -20.20
N TYR A 319 -26.08 13.20 -18.90
CA TYR A 319 -25.00 13.64 -18.03
C TYR A 319 -23.74 12.80 -18.26
N ARG A 320 -23.89 11.47 -18.34
CA ARG A 320 -22.76 10.58 -18.62
C ARG A 320 -22.05 11.00 -19.90
N ARG A 321 -22.81 11.18 -20.99
CA ARG A 321 -22.28 11.64 -22.27
C ARG A 321 -21.65 13.02 -22.17
N ALA A 322 -22.28 13.97 -21.46
CA ALA A 322 -21.76 15.33 -21.34
C ALA A 322 -20.41 15.39 -20.59
N PHE A 323 -20.24 14.60 -19.53
CA PHE A 323 -18.97 14.51 -18.81
C PHE A 323 -17.88 13.81 -19.63
N GLU A 324 -18.19 12.67 -20.25
CA GLU A 324 -17.24 11.91 -21.10
C GLU A 324 -16.79 12.71 -22.34
N GLN A 325 -17.63 13.63 -22.85
CA GLN A 325 -17.25 14.53 -23.94
C GLN A 325 -16.35 15.68 -23.49
N LYS A 326 -16.43 16.09 -22.22
CA LYS A 326 -15.69 17.23 -21.69
C LYS A 326 -14.38 16.83 -21.03
N VAL A 327 -14.30 15.68 -20.38
CA VAL A 327 -13.14 15.29 -19.58
C VAL A 327 -12.44 14.09 -20.20
N SER A 328 -11.11 14.10 -20.18
CA SER A 328 -10.29 13.04 -20.82
C SER A 328 -10.52 11.65 -20.22
N ASN A 329 -10.66 11.57 -18.90
CA ASN A 329 -10.92 10.33 -18.19
C ASN A 329 -11.95 10.58 -17.09
N VAL A 330 -13.09 9.89 -17.18
CA VAL A 330 -14.15 9.95 -16.18
C VAL A 330 -14.25 8.59 -15.50
N ASP A 331 -14.00 8.57 -14.19
CA ASP A 331 -14.12 7.38 -13.37
C ASP A 331 -15.50 7.32 -12.71
N TRP A 332 -16.29 6.33 -13.14
CA TRP A 332 -17.65 6.07 -12.66
C TRP A 332 -17.73 4.96 -11.60
N GLU A 333 -16.69 4.16 -11.42
CA GLU A 333 -16.80 2.86 -10.74
C GLU A 333 -15.87 2.71 -9.54
N SER A 334 -14.68 3.33 -9.54
CA SER A 334 -13.75 3.11 -8.44
C SER A 334 -14.29 3.68 -7.14
N SER A 335 -14.43 2.85 -6.11
CA SER A 335 -14.89 3.22 -4.76
C SER A 335 -13.84 3.98 -3.96
N PHE A 336 -12.57 3.92 -4.38
CA PHE A 336 -11.48 4.61 -3.72
C PHE A 336 -10.40 5.01 -4.72
N ALA A 337 -10.24 6.30 -4.97
CA ALA A 337 -8.94 6.81 -5.39
C ALA A 337 -8.05 6.94 -4.16
N ALA A 338 -7.66 5.81 -3.56
CA ALA A 338 -6.25 5.78 -3.20
C ALA A 338 -5.58 6.01 -4.54
N TRP A 339 -4.70 6.98 -4.54
CA TRP A 339 -3.95 7.44 -5.68
C TRP A 339 -3.08 6.36 -6.34
N ARG A 340 -3.33 5.05 -6.05
CA ARG A 340 -2.70 3.77 -6.46
C ARG A 340 -2.25 3.74 -7.91
N HIS A 341 -2.88 4.51 -8.79
CA HIS A 341 -2.43 4.65 -10.18
C HIS A 341 -2.25 6.14 -10.50
N GLY A 342 -1.01 6.52 -10.84
CA GLY A 342 -0.59 7.89 -11.14
C GLY A 342 0.66 8.34 -10.36
N PRO A 343 1.21 9.54 -10.60
CA PRO A 343 2.42 10.04 -9.93
C PRO A 343 2.28 10.23 -8.40
N PHE A 344 1.06 10.12 -7.89
CA PHE A 344 0.70 10.22 -6.47
C PHE A 344 0.43 8.85 -5.81
N ALA A 345 0.62 7.75 -6.55
CA ALA A 345 0.45 6.40 -6.04
C ALA A 345 1.42 6.07 -4.91
N TRP A 346 0.85 5.55 -3.84
CA TRP A 346 1.59 4.89 -2.78
C TRP A 346 1.80 3.43 -3.20
N SER A 347 2.99 3.13 -3.71
CA SER A 347 3.45 1.78 -4.05
C SER A 347 4.72 1.52 -3.25
N GLY A 348 4.53 1.27 -1.95
CA GLY A 348 5.60 1.02 -1.00
C GLY A 348 5.86 -0.47 -0.77
N LEU A 349 6.97 -0.75 -0.11
CA LEU A 349 7.18 -2.00 0.60
C LEU A 349 6.46 -1.92 1.94
N SER A 350 5.99 -3.05 2.46
CA SER A 350 5.39 -3.14 3.78
C SER A 350 5.90 -4.37 4.51
N TRP A 351 5.93 -4.34 5.84
CA TRP A 351 6.32 -5.51 6.63
C TRP A 351 5.42 -6.73 6.36
N ALA A 352 4.13 -6.50 6.10
CA ALA A 352 3.21 -7.55 5.71
C ALA A 352 3.53 -8.12 4.31
N GLY A 353 3.76 -7.24 3.33
CA GLY A 353 4.12 -7.65 1.97
C GLY A 353 5.46 -8.37 1.89
N LEU A 354 6.43 -8.01 2.75
CA LEU A 354 7.73 -8.67 2.83
C LEU A 354 7.63 -10.12 3.25
N ARG A 355 6.82 -10.44 4.26
CA ARG A 355 6.60 -11.84 4.66
C ARG A 355 6.13 -12.68 3.48
N GLN A 356 5.20 -12.15 2.70
CA GLN A 356 4.74 -12.80 1.47
C GLN A 356 5.83 -12.95 0.42
N ARG A 357 6.68 -11.94 0.21
CA ARG A 357 7.81 -12.00 -0.74
C ARG A 357 8.84 -13.07 -0.36
N HIS A 358 9.10 -13.25 0.94
CA HIS A 358 9.98 -14.33 1.39
C HIS A 358 9.43 -15.72 1.07
N LEU A 359 8.10 -15.91 1.04
CA LEU A 359 7.53 -17.15 0.54
C LEU A 359 7.76 -17.29 -0.97
N PHE A 360 7.52 -16.22 -1.74
CA PHE A 360 7.75 -16.23 -3.19
C PHE A 360 9.21 -16.49 -3.57
N ALA A 361 10.17 -16.04 -2.75
CA ALA A 361 11.61 -16.29 -2.94
C ALA A 361 12.00 -17.78 -2.83
N MET A 362 11.13 -18.67 -2.36
CA MET A 362 11.35 -20.12 -2.40
C MET A 362 11.23 -20.68 -3.83
N TRP A 363 10.46 -20.02 -4.70
CA TRP A 363 10.12 -20.51 -6.04
C TRP A 363 11.33 -20.97 -6.87
N PRO A 364 12.43 -20.20 -7.00
CA PRO A 364 13.56 -20.62 -7.82
C PRO A 364 14.23 -21.90 -7.32
N TYR A 365 14.16 -22.21 -6.02
CA TYR A 365 14.67 -23.48 -5.50
C TYR A 365 13.75 -24.64 -5.84
N VAL A 366 12.43 -24.43 -5.69
CA VAL A 366 11.41 -25.44 -6.01
C VAL A 366 11.46 -25.80 -7.49
N GLU A 367 11.53 -24.79 -8.36
CA GLU A 367 11.63 -24.96 -9.82
C GLU A 367 12.87 -25.76 -10.23
N ARG A 368 14.02 -25.50 -9.59
CA ARG A 368 15.28 -26.23 -9.87
C ARG A 368 15.38 -27.58 -9.16
N GLY A 369 14.43 -27.94 -8.29
CA GLY A 369 14.52 -29.12 -7.44
C GLY A 369 15.65 -29.07 -6.41
N ASP A 370 16.15 -27.88 -6.07
CA ASP A 370 17.29 -27.68 -5.16
C ASP A 370 16.82 -27.50 -3.70
N PHE A 371 16.16 -28.54 -3.19
CA PHE A 371 15.48 -28.52 -1.89
C PHE A 371 16.44 -28.44 -0.71
N ASP A 372 17.65 -28.97 -0.85
CA ASP A 372 18.65 -28.91 0.21
C ASP A 372 19.20 -27.49 0.38
N ARG A 373 19.40 -26.74 -0.72
CA ARG A 373 19.73 -25.31 -0.63
C ARG A 373 18.56 -24.48 -0.13
N LEU A 374 17.32 -24.82 -0.49
CA LEU A 374 16.12 -24.17 0.08
C LEU A 374 16.12 -24.28 1.60
N GLU A 375 16.24 -25.48 2.15
CA GLU A 375 16.25 -25.69 3.60
C GLU A 375 17.47 -25.03 4.25
N ALA A 376 18.66 -25.14 3.65
CA ALA A 376 19.87 -24.51 4.21
C ALA A 376 19.80 -22.98 4.26
N ALA A 377 19.24 -22.34 3.23
CA ALA A 377 19.08 -20.90 3.16
C ALA A 377 18.14 -20.40 4.27
N TYR A 378 16.94 -20.97 4.38
CA TYR A 378 15.97 -20.53 5.38
C TYR A 378 16.36 -20.96 6.80
N ARG A 379 17.16 -22.03 6.96
CA ARG A 379 17.78 -22.37 8.26
C ARG A 379 18.77 -21.29 8.70
N ALA A 380 19.58 -20.78 7.77
CA ALA A 380 20.53 -19.70 8.07
C ALA A 380 19.79 -18.40 8.43
N ASP A 381 18.72 -18.07 7.71
CA ASP A 381 17.88 -16.91 8.02
C ASP A 381 17.17 -17.05 9.38
N CYS A 382 16.62 -18.23 9.68
CA CYS A 382 16.03 -18.53 10.99
C CYS A 382 17.06 -18.39 12.10
N ARG A 383 18.28 -18.90 11.92
CA ARG A 383 19.37 -18.72 12.90
C ARG A 383 19.71 -17.25 13.10
N LYS A 384 19.82 -16.48 12.02
CA LYS A 384 20.18 -15.06 12.05
C LYS A 384 19.10 -14.22 12.77
N HIS A 385 17.82 -14.49 12.52
CA HIS A 385 16.72 -13.60 12.93
C HIS A 385 15.87 -14.13 14.10
N ALA A 386 15.75 -15.45 14.25
CA ALA A 386 14.99 -16.10 15.32
C ALA A 386 15.89 -16.83 16.35
N GLY A 387 17.20 -16.90 16.08
CA GLY A 387 18.19 -17.46 17.00
C GLY A 387 18.27 -18.99 17.00
N GLU A 388 19.29 -19.50 17.71
CA GLU A 388 19.62 -20.94 17.70
C GLU A 388 18.53 -21.82 18.33
N ALA A 389 17.84 -21.32 19.37
CA ALA A 389 16.83 -22.09 20.09
C ALA A 389 15.60 -22.42 19.23
N LEU A 390 15.13 -21.47 18.42
CA LEU A 390 14.03 -21.71 17.49
C LEU A 390 14.47 -22.51 16.28
N THR A 391 15.67 -22.25 15.77
CA THR A 391 16.26 -23.05 14.69
C THR A 391 16.33 -24.53 15.09
N ALA A 392 16.83 -24.83 16.29
CA ALA A 392 16.91 -26.20 16.82
C ALA A 392 15.53 -26.83 17.05
N ALA A 393 14.52 -26.05 17.45
CA ALA A 393 13.15 -26.53 17.60
C ALA A 393 12.55 -26.95 16.26
N VAL A 394 12.76 -26.13 15.21
CA VAL A 394 12.33 -26.48 13.85
C VAL A 394 13.13 -27.67 13.32
N ASP A 395 14.45 -27.73 13.53
CA ASP A 395 15.30 -28.87 13.13
C ASP A 395 14.82 -30.20 13.76
N GLY A 396 14.32 -30.15 14.99
CA GLY A 396 13.83 -31.32 15.73
C GLY A 396 12.55 -31.96 15.18
N LEU A 397 11.82 -31.27 14.30
CA LEU A 397 10.60 -31.80 13.68
C LEU A 397 10.94 -32.97 12.74
N ARG A 398 10.31 -34.12 12.99
CA ARG A 398 10.57 -35.40 12.31
C ARG A 398 9.81 -35.50 10.99
N LEU A 399 10.31 -34.82 9.95
CA LEU A 399 9.65 -34.80 8.65
C LEU A 399 9.76 -36.09 7.83
N ASP A 400 10.62 -37.04 8.21
CA ASP A 400 10.72 -38.33 7.50
C ASP A 400 9.40 -39.12 7.56
N GLN A 401 8.69 -39.05 8.70
CA GLN A 401 7.38 -39.70 8.85
C GLN A 401 6.32 -38.93 8.07
N TYR A 402 6.33 -37.60 8.19
CA TYR A 402 5.46 -36.71 7.43
C TYR A 402 5.54 -36.95 5.92
N GLN A 403 6.74 -37.15 5.35
CA GLN A 403 6.93 -37.47 3.94
C GLN A 403 6.25 -38.79 3.52
N ARG A 404 6.34 -39.83 4.34
CA ARG A 404 5.68 -41.11 4.05
C ARG A 404 4.16 -40.98 4.05
N ASP A 405 3.63 -40.20 4.98
CA ASP A 405 2.19 -39.98 5.09
C ASP A 405 1.68 -39.08 3.94
N LEU A 406 2.48 -38.08 3.53
CA LEU A 406 2.23 -37.28 2.34
C LEU A 406 2.21 -38.11 1.06
N GLU A 407 3.13 -39.08 0.93
CA GLU A 407 3.17 -39.98 -0.23
C GLU A 407 1.90 -40.83 -0.32
N ALA A 408 1.43 -41.34 0.82
CA ALA A 408 0.17 -42.09 0.87
C ALA A 408 -1.03 -41.23 0.44
N GLY A 409 -1.14 -40.01 0.97
CA GLY A 409 -2.21 -39.06 0.61
C GLY A 409 -2.15 -38.62 -0.86
N LEU A 410 -0.96 -38.31 -1.38
CA LEU A 410 -0.78 -37.93 -2.79
C LEU A 410 -1.19 -39.06 -3.73
N ARG A 411 -0.85 -40.32 -3.42
CA ARG A 411 -1.30 -41.48 -4.21
C ARG A 411 -2.82 -41.63 -4.21
N GLN A 412 -3.50 -41.33 -3.10
CA GLN A 412 -4.97 -41.31 -3.06
C GLN A 412 -5.56 -40.22 -3.96
N ALA A 413 -4.99 -39.01 -3.90
CA ALA A 413 -5.39 -37.90 -4.76
C ALA A 413 -5.16 -38.21 -6.25
N VAL A 414 -4.00 -38.77 -6.62
CA VAL A 414 -3.70 -39.20 -8.00
C VAL A 414 -4.69 -40.28 -8.47
N ALA A 415 -5.04 -41.25 -7.61
CA ALA A 415 -6.04 -42.25 -7.94
C ALA A 415 -7.44 -41.65 -8.12
N ALA A 416 -7.74 -40.54 -7.44
CA ALA A 416 -9.00 -39.81 -7.61
C ALA A 416 -9.07 -39.06 -8.94
N VAL A 417 -7.97 -38.50 -9.44
CA VAL A 417 -7.92 -37.87 -10.78
C VAL A 417 -8.41 -38.85 -11.86
N GLY A 418 -8.04 -40.13 -11.79
CA GLY A 418 -8.54 -41.14 -12.73
C GLY A 418 -10.06 -41.41 -12.66
N ARG A 419 -10.73 -41.00 -11.59
CA ARG A 419 -12.19 -41.11 -11.39
C ARG A 419 -12.93 -39.81 -11.73
N HIS A 420 -12.21 -38.71 -11.92
CA HIS A 420 -12.73 -37.36 -12.11
C HIS A 420 -12.14 -36.76 -13.40
N PRO A 421 -12.76 -36.98 -14.57
CA PRO A 421 -12.26 -36.51 -15.87
C PRO A 421 -12.06 -34.99 -15.96
N GLU A 422 -12.79 -34.24 -15.15
CA GLU A 422 -12.71 -32.78 -14.99
C GLU A 422 -11.49 -32.32 -14.18
N ALA A 423 -10.82 -33.21 -13.44
CA ALA A 423 -9.68 -32.87 -12.60
C ALA A 423 -8.46 -32.48 -13.44
N THR A 424 -7.95 -31.27 -13.23
CA THR A 424 -6.77 -30.74 -13.94
C THR A 424 -5.60 -30.42 -13.02
N SER A 425 -5.77 -30.51 -11.70
CA SER A 425 -4.72 -30.23 -10.72
C SER A 425 -4.94 -30.90 -9.36
N ILE A 426 -3.86 -31.06 -8.60
CA ILE A 426 -3.88 -31.52 -7.19
C ILE A 426 -3.19 -30.46 -6.32
N TYR A 427 -3.79 -30.11 -5.18
CA TYR A 427 -3.22 -29.22 -4.17
C TYR A 427 -3.02 -29.97 -2.86
N LEU A 428 -1.87 -29.80 -2.23
CA LEU A 428 -1.75 -29.92 -0.78
C LEU A 428 -2.05 -28.54 -0.17
N ARG A 429 -3.16 -28.39 0.56
CA ARG A 429 -3.44 -27.18 1.34
C ARG A 429 -2.90 -27.36 2.74
N VAL A 430 -2.14 -26.40 3.22
CA VAL A 430 -1.61 -26.36 4.58
C VAL A 430 -2.15 -25.12 5.27
N ASP A 431 -2.85 -25.33 6.37
CA ASP A 431 -3.49 -24.26 7.12
C ASP A 431 -2.51 -23.54 8.08
N SER A 432 -3.03 -22.59 8.86
CA SER A 432 -2.22 -21.85 9.85
C SER A 432 -1.89 -22.67 11.11
N TYR A 433 -2.45 -23.87 11.26
CA TYR A 433 -2.15 -24.83 12.33
C TYR A 433 -1.22 -25.95 11.86
N TRP A 434 -0.76 -25.91 10.61
CA TRP A 434 0.06 -26.95 9.98
C TRP A 434 -0.65 -28.30 9.82
N GLY A 435 -1.98 -28.28 9.82
CA GLY A 435 -2.80 -29.35 9.27
C GLY A 435 -2.79 -29.30 7.74
N SER A 436 -3.03 -30.44 7.09
CA SER A 436 -3.08 -30.46 5.63
C SER A 436 -4.23 -31.27 5.05
N GLU A 437 -4.63 -30.90 3.84
CA GLU A 437 -5.69 -31.55 3.07
C GLU A 437 -5.27 -31.64 1.60
N PHE A 438 -5.57 -32.77 0.96
CA PHE A 438 -5.40 -32.95 -0.48
C PHE A 438 -6.69 -32.58 -1.22
N HIS A 439 -6.57 -31.65 -2.16
CA HIS A 439 -7.67 -31.11 -2.94
C HIS A 439 -7.42 -31.43 -4.42
N VAL A 440 -8.32 -32.18 -5.05
CA VAL A 440 -8.35 -32.40 -6.50
C VAL A 440 -9.27 -31.34 -7.11
N ALA A 441 -8.83 -30.60 -8.13
CA ALA A 441 -9.55 -29.42 -8.63
C ALA A 441 -9.67 -29.38 -10.16
N GLU A 442 -10.72 -28.70 -10.66
CA GLU A 442 -11.07 -28.60 -12.09
C GLU A 442 -10.23 -27.58 -12.87
N ALA A 443 -9.63 -26.60 -12.20
CA ALA A 443 -8.73 -25.63 -12.83
C ALA A 443 -7.50 -25.37 -11.95
N PRO A 444 -6.28 -25.26 -12.53
CA PRO A 444 -5.19 -24.68 -11.80
C PRO A 444 -5.55 -23.22 -11.50
N VAL A 445 -5.41 -22.80 -10.25
CA VAL A 445 -5.61 -21.42 -9.83
C VAL A 445 -4.57 -20.49 -10.49
N VAL A 446 -3.50 -21.06 -11.09
CA VAL A 446 -2.36 -20.30 -11.61
C VAL A 446 -1.83 -20.87 -12.94
N GLU A 447 -1.88 -20.07 -14.01
CA GLU A 447 -1.00 -20.16 -15.20
C GLU A 447 -0.57 -18.75 -15.71
N PRO A 448 0.69 -18.54 -16.17
CA PRO A 448 1.91 -19.21 -15.74
C PRO A 448 3.00 -18.25 -15.19
N PHE A 449 3.81 -18.78 -14.27
CA PHE A 449 5.15 -18.38 -13.80
C PHE A 449 5.36 -17.59 -12.49
N GLU A 450 4.35 -17.00 -11.84
CA GLU A 450 4.56 -16.35 -10.51
C GLU A 450 3.52 -16.78 -9.46
N PRO A 451 3.93 -16.97 -8.18
CA PRO A 451 3.00 -17.19 -7.08
C PRO A 451 2.02 -16.02 -6.93
N GLN A 452 0.74 -16.31 -6.68
CA GLN A 452 -0.30 -15.29 -6.45
C GLN A 452 -1.04 -15.53 -5.13
N GLN A 453 -1.56 -14.45 -4.55
CA GLN A 453 -2.54 -14.52 -3.46
C GLN A 453 -3.89 -14.92 -4.06
N VAL A 454 -4.52 -15.95 -3.50
CA VAL A 454 -5.79 -16.49 -4.00
C VAL A 454 -6.89 -16.22 -2.99
N ASP A 455 -7.83 -15.33 -3.34
CA ASP A 455 -8.96 -14.97 -2.47
C ASP A 455 -10.26 -15.74 -2.82
N SER A 456 -10.34 -16.42 -3.98
CA SER A 456 -11.53 -17.17 -4.41
C SER A 456 -11.19 -18.62 -4.81
N TYR A 457 -11.90 -19.57 -4.23
CA TYR A 457 -11.74 -21.01 -4.44
C TYR A 457 -13.10 -21.66 -4.64
N ASP A 458 -13.34 -22.25 -5.82
CA ASP A 458 -14.62 -22.88 -6.18
C ASP A 458 -14.85 -24.26 -5.53
N GLY A 459 -13.93 -24.71 -4.66
CA GLY A 459 -14.02 -26.00 -3.97
C GLY A 459 -13.30 -27.12 -4.73
N PRO A 460 -12.92 -28.23 -4.05
CA PRO A 460 -12.35 -29.38 -4.72
C PRO A 460 -13.45 -30.26 -5.31
N VAL A 461 -13.14 -30.97 -6.40
CA VAL A 461 -13.96 -32.10 -6.88
C VAL A 461 -13.76 -33.36 -6.03
N ALA A 462 -12.62 -33.49 -5.35
CA ALA A 462 -12.41 -34.49 -4.31
C ALA A 462 -11.45 -33.99 -3.24
N GLU A 463 -11.74 -34.32 -1.98
CA GLU A 463 -10.98 -33.91 -0.81
C GLU A 463 -10.58 -35.11 0.05
N PHE A 464 -9.33 -35.11 0.51
CA PHE A 464 -8.78 -36.14 1.38
C PHE A 464 -8.01 -35.49 2.52
N GLU A 465 -8.17 -36.01 3.73
CA GLU A 465 -7.38 -35.59 4.89
C GLU A 465 -5.89 -35.86 4.63
N GLY A 466 -5.06 -34.86 4.83
CA GLY A 466 -3.61 -34.95 4.76
C GLY A 466 -2.99 -35.07 6.16
N PRO A 467 -1.71 -35.45 6.25
CA PRO A 467 -1.03 -35.53 7.54
C PRO A 467 -0.81 -34.14 8.15
N GLU A 468 -0.85 -34.05 9.47
CA GLU A 468 -0.37 -32.87 10.21
C GLU A 468 1.17 -32.86 10.26
N VAL A 469 1.78 -31.67 10.26
CA VAL A 469 3.23 -31.55 10.44
C VAL A 469 3.61 -31.93 11.88
N PRO A 470 4.37 -33.02 12.11
CA PRO A 470 4.58 -33.54 13.46
C PRO A 470 5.36 -32.55 14.34
N GLY A 471 4.82 -32.19 15.50
CA GLY A 471 5.48 -31.29 16.45
C GLY A 471 5.27 -29.80 16.17
N ALA A 472 4.58 -29.44 15.07
CA ALA A 472 4.41 -28.05 14.66
C ALA A 472 3.42 -27.29 15.54
N ALA A 473 2.36 -27.95 16.03
CA ALA A 473 1.37 -27.36 16.92
C ALA A 473 2.00 -26.91 18.26
N GLU A 474 2.95 -27.68 18.79
CA GLU A 474 3.63 -27.42 20.06
C GLU A 474 4.57 -26.22 20.02
N ILE A 475 5.04 -25.84 18.82
CA ILE A 475 5.91 -24.67 18.63
C ILE A 475 5.22 -23.53 17.89
N LYS A 476 3.93 -23.67 17.54
CA LYS A 476 3.19 -22.71 16.71
C LYS A 476 3.32 -21.27 17.19
N ASP A 477 3.03 -21.01 18.46
CA ASP A 477 3.07 -19.66 19.03
C ASP A 477 4.48 -19.05 18.98
N ARG A 478 5.52 -19.91 18.95
CA ARG A 478 6.92 -19.51 18.84
C ARG A 478 7.38 -19.31 17.40
N LEU A 479 6.62 -19.76 16.42
CA LEU A 479 6.87 -19.54 14.99
C LEU A 479 6.30 -18.19 14.53
N GLU A 480 5.28 -17.68 15.21
CA GLU A 480 4.68 -16.41 14.85
C GLU A 480 5.66 -15.24 15.06
N PRO A 481 5.61 -14.22 14.19
CA PRO A 481 6.48 -13.06 14.31
C PRO A 481 6.34 -12.39 15.69
N ALA A 482 7.46 -12.16 16.37
CA ALA A 482 7.47 -11.54 17.71
C ALA A 482 7.07 -10.05 17.70
N GLY A 483 7.02 -9.44 16.52
CA GLY A 483 6.65 -8.05 16.34
C GLY A 483 6.55 -7.65 14.87
N PRO A 484 6.21 -6.39 14.59
CA PRO A 484 5.98 -5.91 13.22
C PRO A 484 7.25 -5.93 12.36
N LEU A 485 8.42 -5.84 12.98
CA LEU A 485 9.74 -5.90 12.30
C LEU A 485 10.24 -7.33 12.07
N ASP A 486 9.62 -8.32 12.72
CA ASP A 486 10.07 -9.71 12.57
C ASP A 486 9.65 -10.21 11.19
N PRO A 487 10.62 -10.63 10.35
CA PRO A 487 10.34 -11.13 9.01
C PRO A 487 9.67 -12.50 9.04
N GLY A 488 9.37 -13.09 10.20
CA GLY A 488 8.74 -14.41 10.33
C GLY A 488 9.70 -15.54 9.98
N ALA A 489 11.01 -15.36 10.21
CA ALA A 489 12.06 -16.26 9.73
C ALA A 489 11.87 -17.72 10.20
N ALA A 490 11.41 -17.94 11.43
CA ALA A 490 11.13 -19.27 11.95
C ALA A 490 9.96 -19.95 11.22
N ARG A 491 8.85 -19.21 11.00
CA ARG A 491 7.71 -19.67 10.22
C ARG A 491 8.10 -19.98 8.78
N HIS A 492 8.91 -19.12 8.16
CA HIS A 492 9.42 -19.33 6.80
C HIS A 492 10.36 -20.53 6.71
N TYR A 493 11.16 -20.81 7.74
CA TYR A 493 11.99 -22.01 7.76
C TYR A 493 11.14 -23.28 7.83
N LEU A 494 10.12 -23.32 8.68
CA LEU A 494 9.20 -24.46 8.68
C LEU A 494 8.48 -24.60 7.33
N ALA A 495 8.01 -23.49 6.75
CA ALA A 495 7.41 -23.47 5.42
C ALA A 495 8.36 -24.05 4.35
N ALA A 496 9.63 -23.63 4.34
CA ALA A 496 10.65 -24.15 3.44
C ALA A 496 10.84 -25.67 3.58
N ARG A 497 10.88 -26.17 4.82
CA ARG A 497 11.00 -27.62 5.08
C ARG A 497 9.75 -28.40 4.65
N VAL A 498 8.54 -27.87 4.84
CA VAL A 498 7.28 -28.49 4.40
C VAL A 498 7.18 -28.51 2.88
N VAL A 499 7.49 -27.39 2.22
CA VAL A 499 7.53 -27.29 0.75
C VAL A 499 8.57 -28.26 0.18
N ALA A 500 9.78 -28.31 0.76
CA ALA A 500 10.81 -29.26 0.37
C ALA A 500 10.38 -30.72 0.58
N ALA A 501 9.75 -31.03 1.71
CA ALA A 501 9.27 -32.37 2.03
C ALA A 501 8.24 -32.86 0.99
N PHE A 502 7.23 -32.04 0.70
CA PHE A 502 6.21 -32.37 -0.28
C PHE A 502 6.72 -32.37 -1.72
N SER A 503 7.63 -31.45 -2.07
CA SER A 503 8.22 -31.41 -3.41
C SER A 503 9.05 -32.66 -3.71
N ARG A 504 9.77 -33.21 -2.72
CA ARG A 504 10.46 -34.52 -2.85
C ARG A 504 9.48 -35.66 -3.10
N VAL A 505 8.34 -35.67 -2.39
CA VAL A 505 7.27 -36.67 -2.57
C VAL A 505 6.64 -36.55 -3.96
N ALA A 506 6.32 -35.33 -4.40
CA ALA A 506 5.74 -35.06 -5.72
C ALA A 506 6.70 -35.43 -6.86
N ALA A 507 8.00 -35.17 -6.70
CA ALA A 507 9.00 -35.58 -7.69
C ALA A 507 9.14 -37.11 -7.80
N ALA A 508 8.90 -37.85 -6.71
CA ALA A 508 8.94 -39.32 -6.68
C ALA A 508 7.62 -40.00 -7.05
N THR A 509 6.51 -39.26 -7.10
CA THR A 509 5.16 -39.79 -7.33
C THR A 509 4.59 -39.25 -8.63
N PRO A 510 4.60 -40.04 -9.73
CA PRO A 510 4.06 -39.59 -11.01
C PRO A 510 2.59 -39.19 -10.89
N SER A 511 2.25 -38.02 -11.43
CA SER A 511 0.88 -37.51 -11.50
C SER A 511 0.53 -37.16 -12.95
N PRO A 512 -0.68 -37.50 -13.44
CA PRO A 512 -1.13 -37.12 -14.77
C PRO A 512 -1.47 -35.63 -14.89
N VAL A 513 -1.58 -34.93 -13.75
CA VAL A 513 -1.90 -33.51 -13.65
C VAL A 513 -0.87 -32.77 -12.80
N PRO A 514 -0.66 -31.46 -13.00
CA PRO A 514 0.22 -30.67 -12.15
C PRO A 514 -0.18 -30.74 -10.67
N VAL A 515 0.84 -30.84 -9.82
CA VAL A 515 0.72 -30.85 -8.36
C VAL A 515 1.24 -29.54 -7.78
N TYR A 516 0.50 -29.02 -6.82
CA TYR A 516 0.74 -27.74 -6.15
C TYR A 516 0.73 -27.90 -4.63
N ILE A 517 1.39 -26.99 -3.93
CA ILE A 517 1.22 -26.78 -2.49
C ILE A 517 0.73 -25.36 -2.24
N ASN A 518 -0.37 -25.22 -1.50
CA ASN A 518 -0.90 -23.96 -1.02
C ASN A 518 -0.59 -23.86 0.48
N LEU A 519 0.31 -22.95 0.83
CA LEU A 519 0.77 -22.76 2.19
C LEU A 519 0.90 -21.26 2.47
N LEU A 520 0.31 -20.79 3.56
CA LEU A 520 0.35 -19.37 3.97
C LEU A 520 -0.09 -18.43 2.83
N HIS A 521 -1.22 -18.75 2.19
CA HIS A 521 -1.77 -18.00 1.05
C HIS A 521 -0.82 -17.91 -0.17
N THR A 522 0.18 -18.78 -0.25
CA THR A 522 1.13 -18.88 -1.36
C THR A 522 0.99 -20.23 -2.04
N VAL A 523 0.87 -20.23 -3.36
CA VAL A 523 0.78 -21.45 -4.18
C VAL A 523 2.10 -21.70 -4.91
N PHE A 524 2.69 -22.88 -4.72
CA PHE A 524 3.87 -23.34 -5.46
C PHE A 524 3.51 -24.53 -6.34
N ARG A 525 3.91 -24.51 -7.61
CA ARG A 525 3.90 -25.69 -8.47
C ARG A 525 5.13 -26.54 -8.15
N VAL A 526 4.92 -27.81 -7.76
CA VAL A 526 6.01 -28.70 -7.30
C VAL A 526 6.33 -29.84 -8.27
N THR A 527 5.62 -29.91 -9.38
CA THR A 527 5.90 -30.83 -10.49
C THR A 527 6.64 -30.09 -11.60
N PRO A 528 7.69 -30.69 -12.21
CA PRO A 528 8.44 -30.06 -13.29
C PRO A 528 7.50 -29.61 -14.43
N GLY A 529 7.74 -28.41 -14.97
CA GLY A 529 7.16 -27.99 -16.24
C GLY A 529 7.82 -28.79 -17.38
N GLY A 530 7.01 -29.35 -18.26
CA GLY A 530 7.46 -29.81 -19.57
C GLY A 530 7.61 -28.63 -20.52
#